data_AF-A0A7S3SUL6-F1
#
_entry.id   AF-A0A7S3SUL6-F1
#
_cell.length_a   1.000
_cell.length_b   1.000
_cell.length_c   1.000
_cell.angle_alpha   90.00
_cell.angle_beta   90.00
_cell.angle_gamma   90.00
#
_symmetry.space_group_name_H-M   'P 1'
#
loop_
_entity.id
_entity.type
_entity.pdbx_description
1 polymer ?
#
loop_
_entity_poly.entity_id
_entity_poly.type
_entity_poly.pdbx_seq_one_letter_code
_entity_poly.pdbx_strand_id
1 'polypeptide(L)'
;AEVTRMVPSSRSSSLKAHDKRNLMLSGGTLYIFESGSSSTIKHEINVATDVDEVVAELSLMTLKTRRKVAGGKAGAIENKEYVFEFPTAELATRFCHQMTPVGRLRE
;
A
#
# COMPACT_ATOMS: atom_id res chain seq x y z
N ALA A 1 -3.70 -11.13 -0.28
CA ALA A 1 -2.93 -11.30 0.96
C ALA A 1 -3.70 -10.68 2.11
N GLU A 2 -3.94 -11.43 3.19
CA GLU A 2 -4.41 -10.86 4.47
C GLU A 2 -3.21 -10.21 5.17
N VAL A 3 -3.35 -8.96 5.59
CA VAL A 3 -2.29 -8.16 6.21
C VAL A 3 -2.82 -7.36 7.39
N THR A 4 -1.95 -6.91 8.27
CA THR A 4 -2.28 -5.92 9.30
C THR A 4 -1.85 -4.55 8.81
N ARG A 5 -2.77 -3.59 8.74
CA ARG A 5 -2.42 -2.18 8.51
C ARG A 5 -1.78 -1.63 9.78
N MET A 6 -0.61 -1.05 9.63
CA MET A 6 0.13 -0.40 10.69
C MET A 6 -0.07 1.11 10.61
N VAL A 7 -0.05 1.77 11.76
CA VAL A 7 -0.09 3.24 11.85
C VAL A 7 0.92 3.74 12.87
N PRO A 8 1.39 5.00 12.76
CA PRO A 8 2.19 5.60 13.81
C PRO A 8 1.46 5.57 15.16
N SER A 9 2.18 5.21 16.21
CA SER A 9 1.72 5.38 17.58
C SER A 9 1.71 6.87 17.94
N SER A 10 0.68 7.32 18.64
CA SER A 10 0.63 8.71 19.14
C SER A 10 1.54 8.96 20.35
N ARG A 11 2.07 7.89 20.96
CA ARG A 11 2.86 7.96 22.21
C ARG A 11 4.32 7.55 22.04
N SER A 12 4.71 7.08 20.86
CA SER A 12 6.04 6.56 20.58
C SER A 12 6.38 6.76 19.11
N SER A 13 7.66 6.74 18.76
CA SER A 13 8.12 6.70 17.36
C SER A 13 7.92 5.33 16.68
N SER A 14 7.17 4.42 17.31
CA SER A 14 6.93 3.08 16.80
C SER A 14 5.62 2.97 16.02
N LEU A 15 5.54 1.95 15.18
CA LEU A 15 4.29 1.54 14.55
C LEU A 15 3.44 0.70 15.52
N LYS A 16 2.13 0.78 15.37
CA LYS A 16 1.18 -0.11 16.05
C LYS A 16 0.18 -0.69 15.04
N ALA A 17 -0.30 -1.90 15.33
CA ALA A 17 -1.39 -2.50 14.59
C ALA A 17 -2.65 -1.63 14.66
N HIS A 18 -3.28 -1.39 13.50
CA HIS A 18 -4.52 -0.64 13.40
C HIS A 18 -5.70 -1.56 13.12
N ASP A 19 -5.71 -2.23 11.97
CA ASP A 19 -6.77 -3.15 11.56
C ASP A 19 -6.25 -4.22 10.58
N LYS A 20 -7.03 -5.29 10.38
CA LYS A 20 -6.74 -6.30 9.36
C LYS A 20 -7.36 -5.90 8.03
N ARG A 21 -6.62 -6.08 6.94
CA ARG A 21 -7.02 -5.77 5.57
C ARG A 21 -6.73 -6.91 4.64
N ASN A 22 -7.53 -7.03 3.59
CA ASN A 22 -7.15 -7.80 2.42
C ASN A 22 -6.54 -6.87 1.37
N LEU A 23 -5.45 -7.32 0.76
CA LEU A 23 -4.82 -6.73 -0.41
C LEU A 23 -4.94 -7.70 -1.59
N MET A 24 -5.32 -7.20 -2.76
CA MET A 24 -5.32 -7.96 -3.99
C MET A 24 -4.67 -7.14 -5.09
N LEU A 25 -3.69 -7.72 -5.77
CA LEU A 25 -3.10 -7.12 -6.95
C LEU A 25 -3.67 -7.85 -8.17
N SER A 26 -4.34 -7.12 -9.06
CA SER A 26 -4.91 -7.69 -10.28
C SER A 26 -4.93 -6.66 -11.40
N GLY A 27 -4.49 -7.05 -12.60
CA GLY A 27 -4.51 -6.18 -13.78
C GLY A 27 -3.72 -4.87 -13.64
N GLY A 28 -2.67 -4.83 -12.81
CA GLY A 28 -1.91 -3.61 -12.54
C GLY A 28 -2.58 -2.65 -11.54
N THR A 29 -3.68 -3.07 -10.92
CA THR A 29 -4.39 -2.31 -9.87
C THR A 29 -4.25 -3.03 -8.54
N LEU A 30 -3.84 -2.29 -7.51
CA LEU A 30 -3.89 -2.71 -6.13
C LEU A 30 -5.27 -2.36 -5.54
N TYR A 31 -5.98 -3.39 -5.10
CA TYR A 31 -7.23 -3.29 -4.38
C TYR A 31 -6.97 -3.46 -2.88
N ILE A 32 -7.33 -2.44 -2.11
CA ILE A 32 -7.33 -2.47 -0.64
C ILE A 32 -8.77 -2.59 -0.18
N PHE A 33 -9.09 -3.68 0.51
CA PHE A 33 -10.46 -3.94 0.98
C PHE A 33 -10.76 -3.25 2.31
N GLU A 34 -12.05 -3.18 2.66
CA GLU A 34 -12.49 -2.74 3.97
C GLU A 34 -11.96 -3.64 5.09
N SER A 35 -11.93 -3.12 6.32
CA SER A 35 -11.40 -3.87 7.47
C SER A 35 -12.27 -5.10 7.70
N GLY A 36 -11.66 -6.28 7.72
CA GLY A 36 -12.39 -7.55 7.87
C GLY A 36 -13.27 -7.95 6.68
N SER A 37 -13.22 -7.21 5.57
CA SER A 37 -13.95 -7.55 4.33
C SER A 37 -13.00 -8.10 3.28
N SER A 38 -13.50 -9.04 2.47
CA SER A 38 -12.86 -9.56 1.26
C SER A 38 -13.64 -9.23 -0.01
N SER A 39 -14.78 -8.55 0.11
CA SER A 39 -15.68 -8.22 -1.01
C SER A 39 -15.85 -6.72 -1.24
N THR A 40 -15.66 -5.90 -0.20
CA THR A 40 -15.86 -4.45 -0.28
C THR A 40 -14.54 -3.76 -0.49
N ILE A 41 -14.35 -3.16 -1.66
CA ILE A 41 -13.13 -2.41 -2.00
C ILE A 41 -13.21 -1.03 -1.34
N LYS A 42 -12.19 -0.68 -0.56
CA LYS A 42 -12.04 0.65 0.05
C LYS A 42 -11.27 1.60 -0.87
N HIS A 43 -10.20 1.10 -1.46
CA HIS A 43 -9.32 1.86 -2.34
C HIS A 43 -8.87 1.01 -3.52
N GLU A 44 -8.87 1.64 -4.69
CA GLU A 44 -8.25 1.15 -5.92
C GLU A 44 -7.07 2.07 -6.21
N ILE A 45 -5.90 1.49 -6.43
CA ILE A 45 -4.66 2.22 -6.67
C ILE A 45 -4.07 1.65 -7.96
N ASN A 46 -3.96 2.48 -8.99
CA ASN A 46 -3.28 2.07 -10.21
C ASN A 46 -1.77 2.09 -9.95
N VAL A 47 -1.12 0.93 -10.04
CA VAL A 47 0.29 0.78 -9.68
C VAL A 47 1.21 1.57 -10.61
N ALA A 48 0.83 1.76 -11.88
CA ALA A 48 1.66 2.47 -12.84
C ALA A 48 1.65 4.00 -12.62
N THR A 49 0.54 4.55 -12.16
CA THR A 49 0.32 6.01 -12.08
C THR A 49 0.30 6.56 -10.66
N ASP A 50 -0.20 5.77 -9.71
CA ASP A 50 -0.54 6.24 -8.38
C ASP A 50 0.46 5.77 -7.32
N VAL A 51 1.35 4.83 -7.64
CA VAL A 51 2.41 4.37 -6.73
C VAL A 51 3.69 5.14 -7.02
N ASP A 52 4.18 5.83 -5.99
CA ASP A 52 5.43 6.60 -6.04
C ASP A 52 6.60 5.69 -5.63
N GLU A 53 6.43 4.98 -4.52
CA GLU A 53 7.45 4.12 -3.94
C GLU A 53 6.79 2.92 -3.23
N VAL A 54 7.41 1.75 -3.36
CA VAL A 54 7.07 0.56 -2.59
C VAL A 54 8.38 -0.06 -2.09
N VAL A 55 8.45 -0.34 -0.79
CA VAL A 55 9.62 -0.94 -0.14
C VAL A 55 9.13 -2.03 0.80
N ALA A 56 9.79 -3.19 0.77
CA ALA A 56 9.63 -4.24 1.75
C ALA A 56 10.88 -4.34 2.63
N GLU A 57 10.67 -4.40 3.94
CA GLU A 57 11.71 -4.61 4.95
C GLU A 57 11.18 -5.60 5.98
N LEU A 58 11.84 -6.76 6.11
CA LEU A 58 11.33 -7.87 6.92
C LEU A 58 9.87 -8.21 6.51
N SER A 59 8.95 -8.33 7.47
CA SER A 59 7.53 -8.55 7.24
C SER A 59 6.74 -7.27 6.92
N LEU A 60 7.37 -6.10 6.90
CA LEU A 60 6.71 -4.84 6.63
C LEU A 60 6.84 -4.45 5.16
N MET A 61 5.77 -3.87 4.63
CA MET A 61 5.76 -3.24 3.32
C MET A 61 5.20 -1.83 3.46
N THR A 62 6.00 -0.86 3.04
CA THR A 62 5.65 0.56 2.97
C THR A 62 5.25 0.89 1.54
N LEU A 63 4.05 1.44 1.37
CA LEU A 63 3.50 1.87 0.09
C LEU A 63 3.23 3.37 0.14
N LYS A 64 3.96 4.13 -0.66
CA LYS A 64 3.69 5.55 -0.87
C LYS A 64 2.92 5.74 -2.16
N THR A 65 1.74 6.34 -2.01
CA THR A 65 0.85 6.64 -3.11
C THR A 65 0.76 8.13 -3.34
N ARG A 66 0.57 8.52 -4.59
CA ARG A 66 0.40 9.88 -5.06
C ARG A 66 -0.84 9.92 -5.94
N ARG A 67 -1.94 10.46 -5.43
CA ARG A 67 -3.20 10.55 -6.20
C ARG A 67 -3.64 11.99 -6.38
N LYS A 68 -4.24 12.28 -7.53
CA LYS A 68 -4.92 13.56 -7.75
C LYS A 68 -6.21 13.58 -6.94
N VAL A 69 -6.42 14.63 -6.15
CA VAL A 69 -7.66 14.78 -5.38
C VAL A 69 -8.75 15.26 -6.33
N ALA A 70 -9.77 14.43 -6.57
CA ALA A 70 -10.96 14.85 -7.29
C ALA A 70 -11.69 15.95 -6.48
N GLY A 71 -11.85 17.13 -7.06
CA GLY A 71 -12.54 18.27 -6.41
C GLY A 71 -11.65 19.18 -5.55
N GLY A 72 -10.34 18.93 -5.45
CA GLY A 72 -9.40 19.90 -4.87
C GLY A 72 -9.12 21.08 -5.82
N LYS A 73 -8.44 22.13 -5.34
CA LYS A 73 -7.86 23.16 -6.23
C LYS A 73 -7.10 22.46 -7.36
N ALA A 74 -7.31 22.91 -8.60
CA ALA A 74 -6.72 22.30 -9.78
C ALA A 74 -5.23 21.99 -9.57
N GLY A 75 -4.88 20.69 -9.60
CA GLY A 75 -3.49 20.22 -9.41
C GLY A 75 -3.12 19.76 -8.00
N ALA A 76 -4.04 19.73 -7.03
CA ALA A 76 -3.75 19.19 -5.70
C ALA A 76 -3.44 17.68 -5.75
N ILE A 77 -2.22 17.34 -5.37
CA ILE A 77 -1.72 15.96 -5.25
C ILE A 77 -1.77 15.58 -3.76
N GLU A 78 -2.48 14.50 -3.44
CA GLU A 78 -2.47 13.89 -2.12
C GLU A 78 -1.41 12.78 -2.11
N ASN A 79 -0.43 12.94 -1.22
CA ASN A 79 0.53 11.89 -0.91
C ASN A 79 0.04 11.13 0.32
N LYS A 80 0.02 9.81 0.23
CA LYS A 80 -0.41 8.97 1.34
C LYS A 80 0.50 7.77 1.47
N GLU A 81 0.96 7.55 2.69
CA GLU A 81 1.78 6.42 3.07
C GLU A 81 0.93 5.38 3.80
N TYR A 82 1.09 4.13 3.41
CA TYR A 82 0.52 2.98 4.09
C TYR A 82 1.65 2.05 4.50
N VAL A 83 1.56 1.50 5.71
CA VAL A 83 2.45 0.44 6.15
C VAL A 83 1.60 -0.79 6.42
N PHE A 84 2.00 -1.93 5.84
CA PHE A 84 1.32 -3.20 5.98
C PHE A 84 2.29 -4.25 6.51
N GLU A 85 1.88 -4.95 7.56
CA GLU A 85 2.58 -6.11 8.07
C GLU A 85 1.99 -7.38 7.45
N PHE A 86 2.85 -8.17 6.81
CA PHE A 86 2.55 -9.46 6.23
C PHE A 86 2.86 -10.58 7.24
N PRO A 87 2.25 -11.77 7.07
CA PRO A 87 2.55 -12.92 7.92
C PRO A 87 4.04 -13.34 7.90
N THR A 88 4.72 -13.15 6.77
CA THR A 88 6.15 -13.46 6.61
C THR A 88 6.85 -12.42 5.76
N ALA A 89 8.18 -12.33 5.92
CA ALA A 89 9.01 -11.44 5.11
C ALA A 89 9.03 -11.80 3.63
N GLU A 90 8.99 -13.10 3.30
CA GLU A 90 8.93 -13.56 1.92
C GLU A 90 7.66 -13.12 1.21
N LEU A 91 6.52 -13.10 1.92
CA LEU A 91 5.26 -12.61 1.37
C LEU A 91 5.30 -11.11 1.12
N ALA A 92 5.85 -10.32 2.05
CA ALA A 92 6.02 -8.87 1.87
C ALA A 92 6.90 -8.58 0.64
N THR A 93 8.07 -9.22 0.56
CA THR A 93 9.01 -9.08 -0.56
C THR A 93 8.40 -9.51 -1.88
N ARG A 94 7.73 -10.67 -1.94
CA ARG A 94 7.06 -11.14 -3.15
C ARG A 94 5.97 -10.18 -3.61
N PHE A 95 5.14 -9.69 -2.69
CA PHE A 95 4.06 -8.75 -3.01
C PHE A 95 4.62 -7.39 -3.48
N CYS A 96 5.69 -6.91 -2.84
CA CYS A 96 6.43 -5.72 -3.26
C CYS A 96 6.97 -5.87 -4.70
N HIS A 97 7.64 -6.97 -5.03
CA HIS A 97 8.15 -7.22 -6.38
C HIS A 97 7.05 -7.27 -7.45
N GLN A 98 5.87 -7.77 -7.11
CA GLN A 98 4.73 -7.75 -8.04
C GLN A 98 4.20 -6.34 -8.32
N MET A 99 4.35 -5.42 -7.37
CA MET A 99 3.94 -4.02 -7.52
C MET A 99 5.01 -3.14 -8.17
N THR A 100 6.28 -3.54 -8.16
CA THR A 100 7.30 -2.80 -8.90
C THR A 100 7.17 -3.12 -10.40
N PRO A 101 6.90 -2.14 -11.27
CA PRO A 101 6.92 -2.40 -12.71
C PRO A 101 8.32 -2.88 -13.13
N VAL A 102 8.39 -3.96 -13.91
CA VAL A 102 9.64 -4.54 -14.44
C VAL A 102 10.43 -3.56 -15.36
N GLY A 103 9.94 -2.33 -15.56
CA GLY A 103 10.55 -1.30 -16.42
C GLY A 103 11.05 -0.03 -15.71
N ARG A 104 11.20 0.00 -14.37
CA ARG A 104 11.89 1.09 -13.65
C ARG A 104 13.15 0.62 -12.92
N LEU A 105 13.91 -0.30 -13.52
CA LEU A 105 15.35 -0.31 -13.26
C LEU A 105 15.89 0.99 -13.85
N ARG A 106 16.16 1.96 -12.98
CA ARG A 106 17.00 3.11 -13.35
C ARG A 106 18.35 2.54 -13.78
N GLU A 107 18.61 2.59 -15.09
CA GLU A 107 19.97 2.52 -15.64
C GLU A 107 20.81 3.69 -15.14
#